data_AF-R0IWR5-F1
#
_entry.id   AF-R0IWR5-F1
#
_cell.length_a   1.000
_cell.length_b   1.000
_cell.length_c   1.000
_cell.angle_alpha   90.00
_cell.angle_beta   90.00
_cell.angle_gamma   90.00
#
_symmetry.space_group_name_H-M   'P 1'
#
loop_
_entity.id
_entity.type
_entity.pdbx_description
1 polymer ?
#
loop_
_entity_poly.entity_id
_entity_poly.type
_entity_poly.pdbx_seq_one_letter_code
_entity_poly.pdbx_strand_id
1 'polypeptide(L)'
;MAPALGKRKRVTRAELEQSSRSPSPSSGSDDDSEGEHLQDIFRRAFEAKFKPLPTEPKKAKIEGTPVQEDESEEEESDWSGISDHENDVQVVEYHDTQHELDDTERAEMKAFMSSKPPTSVSRSAAAAQSRKKKDDADAADATEATNLKNDLALQKLLRESHLLSASSSGTSTPSALTATGVDRHKSMDLHLQSLGAKGSIFTQKKMPMAQRKHMELKARTTEAKRRAEAKEAGIVLERENKSASGKKVERKRDRGVGGPSIGKFRGGTLSLSKKDVRSITGGGSAKSKGKKGKR
;
A
#
# COMPACT_ATOMS: atom_id res chain seq x y z
N MET A 1 -13.74 50.74 -45.86
CA MET A 1 -12.34 50.64 -45.39
C MET A 1 -12.05 49.20 -45.04
N ALA A 2 -11.29 48.49 -45.88
CA ALA A 2 -10.91 47.09 -45.67
C ALA A 2 -9.45 47.00 -45.21
N PRO A 3 -9.11 46.27 -44.13
CA PRO A 3 -7.73 46.17 -43.67
C PRO A 3 -6.94 45.15 -44.51
N ALA A 4 -5.82 45.60 -45.07
CA ALA A 4 -4.86 44.78 -45.81
C ALA A 4 -4.10 43.84 -44.85
N LEU A 5 -4.24 42.53 -45.06
CA LEU A 5 -3.51 41.50 -44.33
C LEU A 5 -2.07 41.41 -44.84
N GLY A 6 -1.11 41.77 -43.97
CA GLY A 6 0.33 41.68 -44.24
C GLY A 6 0.81 40.26 -44.49
N LYS A 7 1.62 40.10 -45.55
CA LYS A 7 2.23 38.83 -45.98
C LYS A 7 3.20 38.33 -44.89
N ARG A 8 2.86 37.23 -44.22
CA ARG A 8 3.82 36.49 -43.38
C ARG A 8 4.53 35.44 -44.24
N LYS A 9 5.85 35.40 -44.17
CA LYS A 9 6.69 34.38 -44.83
C LYS A 9 6.29 32.99 -44.30
N ARG A 10 5.96 32.06 -45.20
CA ARG A 10 5.84 30.63 -44.87
C ARG A 10 7.26 30.07 -44.75
N VAL A 11 7.61 29.57 -43.56
CA VAL A 11 8.80 28.73 -43.35
C VAL A 11 8.56 27.42 -44.11
N THR A 12 9.48 27.04 -44.98
CA THR A 12 9.37 25.82 -45.79
C THR A 12 9.90 24.62 -45.01
N ARG A 13 9.37 23.42 -45.30
CA ARG A 13 9.72 22.16 -44.64
C ARG A 13 11.23 21.82 -44.68
N ALA A 14 11.96 22.37 -45.65
CA ALA A 14 13.40 22.21 -45.79
C ALA A 14 14.21 22.91 -44.68
N GLU A 15 13.72 24.01 -44.08
CA GLU A 15 14.39 24.70 -42.97
C GLU A 15 14.19 24.00 -41.61
N LEU A 16 13.18 23.14 -41.47
CA LEU A 16 12.92 22.38 -40.24
C LEU A 16 13.67 21.03 -40.18
N GLU A 17 14.29 20.60 -41.29
CA GLU A 17 14.99 19.30 -41.37
C GLU A 17 16.53 19.43 -41.24
N GLN A 18 17.08 20.63 -40.98
CA GLN A 18 18.52 20.82 -40.75
C GLN A 18 18.92 20.80 -39.27
N SER A 19 19.38 19.60 -38.87
CA SER A 19 20.54 19.33 -38.01
C SER A 19 20.67 20.04 -36.64
N SER A 20 20.13 19.40 -35.60
CA SER A 20 20.80 19.29 -34.30
C SER A 20 20.98 17.81 -33.96
N ARG A 21 21.89 17.15 -34.68
CA ARG A 21 22.35 15.80 -34.37
C ARG A 21 23.86 15.91 -34.16
N SER A 22 24.26 15.85 -32.89
CA SER A 22 25.64 15.66 -32.47
C SER A 22 26.26 14.47 -33.22
N PRO A 23 27.56 14.50 -33.56
CA PRO A 23 28.20 13.43 -34.30
C PRO A 23 28.21 12.15 -33.45
N SER A 24 27.34 11.20 -33.81
CA SER A 24 27.53 9.79 -33.50
C SER A 24 28.66 9.27 -34.40
N PRO A 25 29.74 8.67 -33.86
CA PRO A 25 30.75 8.06 -34.70
C PRO A 25 30.16 6.82 -35.38
N SER A 26 30.18 6.85 -36.70
CA SER A 26 30.01 5.68 -37.56
C SER A 26 31.39 5.14 -37.93
N SER A 27 31.67 3.87 -37.64
CA SER A 27 32.58 2.96 -38.34
C SER A 27 32.56 1.67 -37.50
N GLY A 28 32.33 0.47 -38.02
CA GLY A 28 33.11 -0.13 -39.09
C GLY A 28 34.42 -0.65 -38.49
N SER A 29 34.39 -1.93 -38.08
CA SER A 29 35.51 -2.86 -37.83
C SER A 29 36.68 -2.37 -36.97
N ASP A 30 36.70 -2.76 -35.69
CA ASP A 30 37.89 -3.17 -34.88
C ASP A 30 37.38 -3.47 -33.44
N ASP A 31 36.90 -4.70 -33.20
CA ASP A 31 36.04 -5.07 -32.05
C ASP A 31 36.77 -5.68 -30.84
N ASP A 32 38.08 -5.49 -30.69
CA ASP A 32 38.83 -6.03 -29.55
C ASP A 32 39.29 -4.94 -28.54
N SER A 33 39.55 -3.69 -28.97
CA SER A 33 40.08 -2.63 -28.09
C SER A 33 39.00 -1.76 -27.41
N GLU A 34 37.81 -1.60 -27.98
CA GLU A 34 36.75 -0.80 -27.34
C GLU A 34 36.08 -1.51 -26.16
N GLY A 35 36.03 -2.85 -26.21
CA GLY A 35 35.54 -3.69 -25.11
C GLY A 35 36.39 -3.55 -23.85
N GLU A 36 37.72 -3.49 -24.01
CA GLU A 36 38.67 -3.28 -22.90
C GLU A 36 38.50 -1.88 -22.29
N HIS A 37 38.36 -0.85 -23.14
CA HIS A 37 38.19 0.53 -22.67
C HIS A 37 36.88 0.74 -21.88
N LEU A 38 35.78 0.08 -22.28
CA LEU A 38 34.53 0.10 -21.52
C LEU A 38 34.65 -0.63 -20.19
N GLN A 39 35.33 -1.78 -20.16
CA GLN A 39 35.56 -2.55 -18.93
C GLN A 39 36.41 -1.76 -17.93
N ASP A 40 37.41 -1.01 -18.39
CA ASP A 40 38.25 -0.16 -17.54
C ASP A 40 37.47 1.01 -16.94
N ILE A 41 36.53 1.60 -17.69
CA ILE A 41 35.62 2.63 -17.18
C ILE A 41 34.73 2.06 -16.07
N PHE A 42 34.20 0.84 -16.26
CA PHE A 42 33.38 0.18 -15.23
C PHE A 42 34.19 -0.22 -13.99
N ARG A 43 35.42 -0.73 -14.15
CA ARG A 43 36.33 -1.03 -13.03
C ARG A 43 36.66 0.22 -12.22
N ARG A 44 37.03 1.32 -12.88
CA ARG A 44 37.32 2.60 -12.22
C ARG A 44 36.12 3.15 -11.46
N ALA A 45 34.92 3.05 -12.04
CA ALA A 45 33.67 3.48 -11.38
C ALA A 45 33.31 2.58 -10.18
N PHE A 46 33.64 1.29 -10.25
CA PHE A 46 33.43 0.33 -9.17
C PHE A 46 34.40 0.55 -8.02
N GLU A 47 35.70 0.69 -8.29
CA GLU A 47 36.74 1.00 -7.30
C GLU A 47 36.52 2.34 -6.61
N ALA A 48 36.00 3.35 -7.33
CA ALA A 48 35.64 4.62 -6.72
C ALA A 48 34.47 4.51 -5.72
N LYS A 49 33.57 3.54 -5.90
CA LYS A 49 32.42 3.30 -5.02
C LYS A 49 32.75 2.35 -3.88
N PHE A 50 33.66 1.42 -4.09
CA PHE A 50 34.10 0.46 -3.09
C PHE A 50 35.55 0.76 -2.72
N LYS A 51 35.74 1.49 -1.61
CA LYS A 51 37.06 1.59 -1.00
C LYS A 51 37.55 0.18 -0.69
N PRO A 52 38.73 -0.24 -1.17
CA PRO A 52 39.26 -1.55 -0.81
C PRO A 52 39.37 -1.62 0.72
N LEU A 53 38.84 -2.70 1.29
CA LEU A 53 38.97 -2.97 2.72
C LEU A 53 40.47 -2.98 3.06
N PRO A 54 40.90 -2.35 4.18
CA PRO A 54 42.29 -2.42 4.60
C PRO A 54 42.66 -3.89 4.81
N THR A 55 43.48 -4.43 3.91
CA THR A 55 44.07 -5.75 4.07
C THR A 55 45.16 -5.64 5.13
N GLU A 56 44.97 -6.33 6.26
CA GLU A 56 46.07 -6.51 7.21
C GLU A 56 47.22 -7.26 6.50
N PRO A 57 48.48 -6.87 6.72
CA PRO A 57 49.62 -7.53 6.08
C PRO A 57 49.65 -9.00 6.53
N LYS A 58 49.40 -9.91 5.58
CA LYS A 58 49.72 -11.33 5.74
C LYS A 58 51.19 -11.45 6.11
N LYS A 59 51.45 -11.95 7.33
CA LYS A 59 52.78 -12.29 7.80
C LYS A 59 53.38 -13.37 6.88
N ALA A 60 54.56 -13.10 6.32
CA ALA A 60 55.35 -14.06 5.58
C ALA A 60 56.20 -14.93 6.52
N LYS A 61 56.07 -16.26 6.44
CA LYS A 61 57.06 -17.34 6.68
C LYS A 61 56.30 -18.69 6.64
N ILE A 62 56.71 -19.80 6.01
CA ILE A 62 58.03 -20.42 5.72
C ILE A 62 57.93 -21.26 4.43
N GLU A 63 59.06 -21.38 3.74
CA GLU A 63 59.34 -22.09 2.47
C GLU A 63 59.29 -23.63 2.56
N GLY A 64 58.96 -24.27 1.44
CA GLY A 64 59.11 -25.71 1.20
C GLY A 64 58.53 -26.15 -0.17
N THR A 65 59.32 -26.02 -1.24
CA THR A 65 59.11 -26.61 -2.59
C THR A 65 59.76 -28.02 -2.67
N PRO A 66 59.55 -28.84 -3.72
CA PRO A 66 58.39 -29.04 -4.60
C PRO A 66 57.94 -30.53 -4.67
N VAL A 67 56.76 -30.76 -5.23
CA VAL A 67 56.21 -32.09 -5.58
C VAL A 67 57.03 -32.72 -6.72
N GLN A 68 57.48 -33.97 -6.52
CA GLN A 68 57.97 -34.88 -7.56
C GLN A 68 56.97 -36.04 -7.66
N GLU A 69 56.51 -36.31 -8.87
CA GLU A 69 55.72 -37.48 -9.25
C GLU A 69 56.60 -38.72 -9.21
N ASP A 70 56.13 -39.81 -8.58
CA ASP A 70 56.59 -41.17 -8.87
C ASP A 70 55.41 -42.13 -8.68
N GLU A 71 55.10 -42.84 -9.77
CA GLU A 71 54.24 -44.03 -9.82
C GLU A 71 54.93 -45.17 -9.07
N SER A 72 54.21 -45.86 -8.19
CA SER A 72 54.61 -47.20 -7.70
C SER A 72 53.36 -47.96 -7.27
N GLU A 73 53.13 -49.05 -7.99
CA GLU A 73 52.07 -50.03 -7.82
C GLU A 73 52.23 -50.84 -6.52
N GLU A 74 51.17 -51.59 -6.21
CA GLU A 74 51.14 -52.85 -5.47
C GLU A 74 50.79 -52.88 -3.96
N GLU A 75 49.84 -53.79 -3.70
CA GLU A 75 49.57 -54.58 -2.49
C GLU A 75 48.43 -54.18 -1.54
N GLU A 76 47.29 -54.79 -1.85
CA GLU A 76 46.18 -55.17 -1.00
C GLU A 76 46.64 -56.06 0.17
N SER A 77 46.36 -55.70 1.44
CA SER A 77 46.10 -56.68 2.51
C SER A 77 45.64 -56.07 3.84
N ASP A 78 44.38 -56.37 4.17
CA ASP A 78 43.94 -56.91 5.45
C ASP A 78 44.02 -56.03 6.71
N TRP A 79 42.99 -55.18 6.90
CA TRP A 79 42.62 -54.70 8.24
C TRP A 79 41.40 -55.50 8.76
N SER A 80 41.71 -56.70 9.24
CA SER A 80 40.83 -57.58 9.99
C SER A 80 40.72 -57.12 11.45
N GLY A 81 39.49 -56.86 11.91
CA GLY A 81 39.13 -57.00 13.32
C GLY A 81 38.57 -55.77 14.03
N ILE A 82 37.25 -55.60 13.97
CA ILE A 82 36.44 -55.44 15.20
C ILE A 82 35.22 -56.34 15.02
N SER A 83 35.21 -57.39 15.83
CA SER A 83 34.18 -58.40 15.95
C SER A 83 32.89 -57.82 16.52
N ASP A 84 31.81 -58.25 15.88
CA ASP A 84 30.41 -58.26 16.29
C ASP A 84 30.20 -58.85 17.69
N HIS A 85 30.05 -58.00 18.72
CA HIS A 85 29.03 -58.11 19.78
C HIS A 85 29.12 -56.91 20.76
N GLU A 86 27.97 -56.29 21.03
CA GLU A 86 27.67 -55.44 22.22
C GLU A 86 28.40 -54.11 22.35
N ASN A 87 28.21 -53.20 21.39
CA ASN A 87 28.41 -51.77 21.65
C ASN A 87 27.28 -50.97 21.01
N ASP A 88 26.12 -50.94 21.68
CA ASP A 88 25.10 -49.93 21.38
C ASP A 88 25.71 -48.56 21.69
N VAL A 89 26.18 -47.86 20.65
CA VAL A 89 26.71 -46.51 20.79
C VAL A 89 25.57 -45.60 21.21
N GLN A 90 25.56 -45.20 22.48
CA GLN A 90 24.61 -44.22 23.00
C GLN A 90 25.00 -42.83 22.54
N VAL A 91 24.42 -42.39 21.43
CA VAL A 91 24.54 -41.01 20.95
C VAL A 91 23.67 -40.12 21.83
N VAL A 92 24.28 -39.36 22.73
CA VAL A 92 23.60 -38.30 23.49
C VAL A 92 23.76 -37.00 22.73
N GLU A 93 22.71 -36.62 22.01
CA GLU A 93 22.63 -35.32 21.35
C GLU A 93 22.24 -34.25 22.38
N TYR A 94 23.18 -33.35 22.68
CA TYR A 94 22.87 -32.14 23.43
C TYR A 94 22.37 -31.10 22.44
N HIS A 95 21.05 -30.98 22.33
CA HIS A 95 20.49 -29.76 21.78
C HIS A 95 20.81 -28.65 22.77
N ASP A 96 21.73 -27.75 22.39
CA ASP A 96 22.03 -26.55 23.17
C ASP A 96 20.80 -25.65 23.08
N THR A 97 19.78 -25.97 23.87
CA THR A 97 18.69 -25.06 24.15
C THR A 97 19.35 -23.96 24.96
N GLN A 98 19.83 -22.91 24.29
CA GLN A 98 19.94 -21.63 24.97
C GLN A 98 18.56 -21.39 25.56
N HIS A 99 18.41 -21.70 26.84
CA HIS A 99 17.17 -21.63 27.57
C HIS A 99 16.94 -20.14 27.72
N GLU A 100 16.30 -19.54 26.71
CA GLU A 100 15.75 -18.20 26.84
C GLU A 100 14.79 -18.31 28.00
N LEU A 101 15.20 -17.78 29.16
CA LEU A 101 14.41 -17.87 30.38
C LEU A 101 13.00 -17.38 30.06
N ASP A 102 12.04 -18.31 30.08
CA ASP A 102 10.65 -18.00 29.78
C ASP A 102 10.20 -16.90 30.76
N ASP A 103 9.31 -16.00 30.32
CA ASP A 103 8.88 -14.89 31.18
C ASP A 103 8.26 -15.37 32.51
N THR A 104 7.81 -16.63 32.55
CA THR A 104 7.40 -17.36 33.77
C THR A 104 8.57 -17.63 34.70
N GLU A 105 9.72 -18.10 34.20
CA GLU A 105 10.92 -18.33 35.00
C GLU A 105 11.48 -17.03 35.58
N ARG A 106 11.41 -15.92 34.82
CA ARG A 106 11.77 -14.58 35.34
C ARG A 106 10.81 -14.11 36.44
N ALA A 107 9.52 -14.39 36.31
CA ALA A 107 8.53 -14.05 37.31
C ALA A 107 8.68 -14.91 38.58
N GLU A 108 9.00 -16.19 38.42
CA GLU A 108 9.25 -17.15 39.49
C GLU A 108 10.56 -16.83 40.22
N MET A 109 11.64 -16.52 39.49
CA MET A 109 12.91 -16.10 40.06
C MET A 109 12.75 -14.78 40.84
N LYS A 110 11.95 -13.83 40.34
CA LYS A 110 11.61 -12.61 41.09
C LYS A 110 10.79 -12.90 42.35
N ALA A 111 9.83 -13.83 42.29
CA ALA A 111 9.05 -14.21 43.46
C ALA A 111 9.93 -14.88 44.51
N PHE A 112 10.80 -15.80 44.08
CA PHE A 112 11.71 -16.57 44.93
C PHE A 112 12.82 -15.70 45.55
N MET A 113 13.41 -14.77 44.80
CA MET A 113 14.47 -13.88 45.28
C MET A 113 13.95 -12.63 46.00
N SER A 114 12.63 -12.38 45.98
CA SER A 114 12.05 -11.30 46.77
C SER A 114 11.90 -11.72 48.23
N SER A 115 12.11 -10.80 49.17
CA SER A 115 11.98 -11.04 50.62
C SER A 115 10.55 -11.34 51.09
N LYS A 116 9.60 -11.48 50.17
CA LYS A 116 8.19 -11.77 50.46
C LYS A 116 7.96 -13.28 50.31
N PRO A 117 7.48 -13.99 51.35
CA PRO A 117 7.29 -15.44 51.27
C PRO A 117 6.27 -15.81 50.18
N PRO A 118 6.53 -16.86 49.38
CA PRO A 118 5.60 -17.31 48.36
C PRO A 118 4.30 -17.79 49.03
N THR A 119 3.19 -17.12 48.75
CA THR A 119 1.89 -17.48 49.33
C THR A 119 1.31 -18.67 48.57
N SER A 120 1.02 -19.77 49.24
CA SER A 120 0.52 -21.05 48.69
C SER A 120 -0.88 -21.01 48.07
N VAL A 121 -1.43 -19.82 47.81
CA VAL A 121 -2.68 -19.67 47.08
C VAL A 121 -2.31 -19.37 45.65
N SER A 122 -2.33 -20.41 44.81
CA SER A 122 -2.35 -20.29 43.37
C SER A 122 -3.48 -19.32 42.98
N ARG A 123 -3.15 -18.04 42.79
CA ARG A 123 -4.02 -17.12 42.07
C ARG A 123 -3.98 -17.58 40.62
N SER A 124 -4.87 -18.52 40.31
CA SER A 124 -5.31 -18.72 38.94
C SER A 124 -5.59 -17.33 38.37
N ALA A 125 -4.94 -17.03 37.26
CA ALA A 125 -5.06 -15.77 36.55
C ALA A 125 -6.52 -15.60 36.08
N ALA A 126 -7.37 -15.09 36.97
CA ALA A 126 -8.71 -14.63 36.65
C ALA A 126 -8.60 -13.28 35.93
N ALA A 127 -8.17 -13.31 34.67
CA ALA A 127 -8.26 -12.18 33.76
C ALA A 127 -8.14 -12.58 32.28
N ALA A 128 -8.72 -13.72 31.88
CA ALA A 128 -9.06 -13.92 30.47
C ALA A 128 -10.45 -13.32 30.22
N GLN A 129 -10.44 -12.06 29.81
CA GLN A 129 -11.62 -11.31 29.40
C GLN A 129 -12.48 -12.13 28.44
N SER A 130 -13.76 -12.28 28.78
CA SER A 130 -14.79 -12.80 27.89
C SER A 130 -14.89 -11.91 26.65
N ARG A 131 -14.15 -12.24 25.59
CA ARG A 131 -14.44 -11.71 24.26
C ARG A 131 -15.76 -12.36 23.84
N LYS A 132 -16.83 -11.56 23.87
CA LYS A 132 -18.06 -11.86 23.14
C LYS A 132 -17.64 -12.31 21.75
N LYS A 133 -17.99 -13.54 21.36
CA LYS A 133 -18.00 -13.99 19.97
C LYS A 133 -18.91 -13.02 19.22
N LYS A 134 -18.32 -11.98 18.65
CA LYS A 134 -18.88 -11.26 17.52
C LYS A 134 -18.54 -12.13 16.31
N ASP A 135 -19.52 -12.31 15.43
CA ASP A 135 -19.44 -13.19 14.26
C ASP A 135 -18.05 -13.14 13.60
N ASP A 136 -17.45 -14.31 13.36
CA ASP A 136 -16.04 -14.47 12.92
C ASP A 136 -15.70 -13.64 11.67
N ALA A 137 -16.69 -13.37 10.82
CA ALA A 137 -16.56 -12.52 9.64
C ALA A 137 -16.28 -11.04 9.98
N ASP A 138 -16.97 -10.47 10.97
CA ASP A 138 -16.81 -9.07 11.38
C ASP A 138 -15.47 -8.84 12.12
N ALA A 139 -14.94 -9.87 12.77
CA ALA A 139 -13.64 -9.85 13.44
C ALA A 139 -12.48 -9.96 12.43
N ALA A 140 -12.60 -10.86 11.45
CA ALA A 140 -11.62 -10.97 10.36
C ALA A 140 -11.54 -9.66 9.56
N ASP A 141 -12.69 -9.09 9.16
CA ASP A 141 -12.75 -7.80 8.45
C ASP A 141 -12.10 -6.66 9.25
N ALA A 142 -12.26 -6.65 10.58
CA ALA A 142 -11.62 -5.68 11.44
C ALA A 142 -10.09 -5.86 11.47
N THR A 143 -9.61 -7.10 11.55
CA THR A 143 -8.17 -7.40 11.54
C THR A 143 -7.52 -7.13 10.18
N GLU A 144 -8.18 -7.48 9.08
CA GLU A 144 -7.72 -7.18 7.72
C GLU A 144 -7.69 -5.69 7.47
N ALA A 145 -8.73 -4.95 7.88
CA ALA A 145 -8.73 -3.50 7.78
C ALA A 145 -7.63 -2.85 8.63
N THR A 146 -7.27 -3.42 9.79
CA THR A 146 -6.12 -2.93 10.58
C THR A 146 -4.79 -3.28 9.93
N ASN A 147 -4.65 -4.48 9.37
CA ASN A 147 -3.43 -4.90 8.67
C ASN A 147 -3.20 -4.05 7.42
N LEU A 148 -4.25 -3.80 6.63
CA LEU A 148 -4.19 -2.90 5.50
C LEU A 148 -3.80 -1.48 5.92
N LYS A 149 -4.31 -0.95 7.04
CA LYS A 149 -3.91 0.37 7.54
C LYS A 149 -2.42 0.45 7.90
N ASN A 150 -1.85 -0.65 8.39
CA ASN A 150 -0.45 -0.72 8.80
C ASN A 150 0.51 -0.98 7.62
N ASP A 151 0.04 -1.66 6.56
CA ASP A 151 0.84 -1.96 5.38
C ASP A 151 0.67 -0.90 4.28
N LEU A 152 1.58 0.08 4.27
CA LEU A 152 1.61 1.15 3.27
C LEU A 152 1.97 0.64 1.87
N ALA A 153 2.79 -0.41 1.77
CA ALA A 153 3.21 -0.96 0.48
C ALA A 153 2.01 -1.63 -0.21
N LEU A 154 1.24 -2.41 0.56
CA LEU A 154 0.02 -3.05 0.06
C LEU A 154 -1.08 -2.03 -0.27
N GLN A 155 -1.28 -1.00 0.56
CA GLN A 155 -2.20 0.10 0.21
C GLN A 155 -1.83 0.76 -1.11
N LYS A 156 -0.53 1.03 -1.32
CA LYS A 156 -0.02 1.65 -2.53
C LYS A 156 -0.24 0.75 -3.74
N LEU A 157 0.11 -0.53 -3.63
CA LEU A 157 -0.08 -1.53 -4.69
C LEU A 157 -1.55 -1.64 -5.10
N LEU A 158 -2.46 -1.80 -4.13
CA LEU A 158 -3.90 -1.93 -4.41
C LEU A 158 -4.46 -0.71 -5.15
N ARG A 159 -4.05 0.50 -4.75
CA ARG A 159 -4.48 1.75 -5.39
C ARG A 159 -3.90 1.94 -6.80
N GLU A 160 -2.65 1.54 -7.01
CA GLU A 160 -1.92 1.75 -8.27
C GLU A 160 -2.08 0.57 -9.25
N SER A 161 -2.68 -0.54 -8.82
CA SER A 161 -2.86 -1.78 -9.58
C SER A 161 -3.45 -1.58 -10.97
N HIS A 162 -4.48 -0.74 -11.13
CA HIS A 162 -5.08 -0.43 -12.44
C HIS A 162 -4.11 0.28 -13.39
N LEU A 163 -3.25 1.14 -12.84
CA LEU A 163 -2.26 1.86 -13.63
C LEU A 163 -1.12 0.91 -14.03
N LEU A 164 -0.65 0.05 -13.12
CA LEU A 164 0.34 -0.98 -13.41
C LEU A 164 -0.19 -2.00 -14.43
N SER A 165 -1.45 -2.41 -14.29
CA SER A 165 -2.13 -3.34 -15.20
C SER A 165 -2.36 -2.74 -16.59
N ALA A 166 -2.72 -1.45 -16.67
CA ALA A 166 -2.85 -0.78 -17.96
C ALA A 166 -1.49 -0.62 -18.67
N SER A 167 -0.42 -0.40 -17.91
CA SER A 167 0.95 -0.32 -18.44
C SER A 167 1.47 -1.69 -18.91
N SER A 168 1.06 -2.77 -18.24
CA SER A 168 1.36 -4.16 -18.61
C SER A 168 0.39 -4.75 -19.65
N SER A 169 -0.46 -3.93 -20.28
CA SER A 169 -1.47 -4.35 -21.25
C SER A 169 -0.81 -5.02 -22.46
N GLY A 170 -0.70 -6.35 -22.42
CA GLY A 170 -0.07 -7.16 -23.47
C GLY A 170 0.69 -8.38 -22.94
N THR A 171 1.03 -8.41 -21.65
CA THR A 171 1.70 -9.55 -21.00
C THR A 171 0.85 -10.01 -19.82
N SER A 172 0.51 -11.30 -19.79
CA SER A 172 -0.28 -11.93 -18.71
C SER A 172 0.41 -11.88 -17.35
N THR A 173 1.72 -11.62 -17.35
CA THR A 173 2.54 -11.37 -16.17
C THR A 173 2.98 -9.91 -16.11
N PRO A 174 2.81 -9.21 -14.97
CA PRO A 174 3.38 -7.88 -14.81
C PRO A 174 4.91 -8.02 -14.77
N SER A 175 5.59 -7.66 -15.86
CA SER A 175 7.05 -7.78 -15.96
C SER A 175 7.80 -6.90 -14.95
N ALA A 176 7.16 -5.86 -14.39
CA ALA A 176 7.71 -5.05 -13.32
C ALA A 176 6.61 -4.50 -12.41
N LEU A 177 6.78 -4.67 -11.09
CA LEU A 177 5.89 -4.13 -10.07
C LEU A 177 6.19 -2.66 -9.72
N THR A 178 7.13 -2.05 -10.43
CA THR A 178 7.58 -0.68 -10.21
C THR A 178 7.08 0.22 -11.33
N ALA A 179 6.33 1.25 -11.00
CA ALA A 179 5.94 2.28 -11.96
C ALA A 179 7.18 3.06 -12.44
N THR A 180 7.42 3.09 -13.75
CA THR A 180 8.51 3.85 -14.37
C THR A 180 7.96 4.96 -15.27
N GLY A 181 8.81 5.93 -15.62
CA GLY A 181 8.47 7.01 -16.56
C GLY A 181 7.19 7.77 -16.24
N VAL A 182 6.27 7.83 -17.20
CA VAL A 182 4.99 8.56 -17.09
C VAL A 182 4.10 7.96 -15.99
N ASP A 183 4.12 6.65 -15.85
CA ASP A 183 3.30 5.94 -14.88
C ASP A 183 3.81 6.14 -13.45
N ARG A 184 5.11 6.37 -13.28
CA ARG A 184 5.69 6.87 -12.02
C ARG A 184 5.08 8.21 -11.61
N HIS A 185 4.93 9.14 -12.55
CA HIS A 185 4.39 10.45 -12.18
C HIS A 185 2.92 10.39 -11.81
N LYS A 186 2.13 9.60 -12.54
CA LYS A 186 0.72 9.34 -12.21
C LYS A 186 0.57 8.61 -10.87
N SER A 187 1.43 7.64 -10.57
CA SER A 187 1.41 6.94 -9.28
C SER A 187 1.73 7.89 -8.13
N MET A 188 2.73 8.77 -8.30
CA MET A 188 3.02 9.83 -7.34
C MET A 188 1.84 10.79 -7.14
N ASP A 189 1.11 11.16 -8.19
CA ASP A 189 -0.09 12.00 -8.07
C ASP A 189 -1.24 11.30 -7.33
N LEU A 190 -1.45 9.99 -7.56
CA LEU A 190 -2.42 9.18 -6.81
C LEU A 190 -2.06 9.03 -5.34
N HIS A 191 -0.76 8.94 -5.03
CA HIS A 191 -0.25 8.94 -3.66
C HIS A 191 -0.47 10.31 -3.00
N LEU A 192 -0.17 11.42 -3.67
CA LEU A 192 -0.47 12.75 -3.10
C LEU A 192 -1.97 12.95 -2.82
N GLN A 193 -2.84 12.42 -3.66
CA GLN A 193 -4.29 12.38 -3.40
C GLN A 193 -4.66 11.50 -2.20
N SER A 194 -3.94 10.39 -1.96
CA SER A 194 -4.15 9.55 -0.76
C SER A 194 -3.86 10.29 0.53
N LEU A 195 -2.79 11.08 0.51
CA LEU A 195 -2.33 11.89 1.64
C LEU A 195 -3.25 13.08 1.91
N GLY A 196 -4.19 13.38 1.00
CA GLY A 196 -5.21 14.41 1.18
C GLY A 196 -5.16 15.57 0.18
N ALA A 197 -4.39 15.46 -0.91
CA ALA A 197 -4.46 16.45 -1.98
C ALA A 197 -5.87 16.48 -2.60
N LYS A 198 -6.46 17.68 -2.70
CA LYS A 198 -7.85 17.87 -3.15
C LYS A 198 -8.05 17.70 -4.66
N GLY A 199 -6.97 17.59 -5.43
CA GLY A 199 -7.02 17.48 -6.88
C GLY A 199 -5.75 16.89 -7.45
N SER A 200 -5.88 16.35 -8.66
CA SER A 200 -4.80 15.76 -9.45
C SER A 200 -4.03 16.83 -10.21
N ILE A 201 -2.70 16.71 -10.24
CA ILE A 201 -1.82 17.56 -11.06
C ILE A 201 -2.06 17.28 -12.56
N PHE A 202 -2.45 16.06 -12.92
CA PHE A 202 -2.68 15.64 -14.31
C PHE A 202 -4.05 16.07 -14.87
N THR A 203 -4.98 16.53 -14.02
CA THR A 203 -6.28 16.99 -14.50
C THR A 203 -6.18 18.33 -15.25
N GLN A 204 -6.64 18.35 -16.49
CA GLN A 204 -6.66 19.58 -17.29
C GLN A 204 -7.71 20.56 -16.76
N LYS A 205 -7.25 21.68 -16.19
CA LYS A 205 -8.14 22.71 -15.61
C LYS A 205 -8.99 23.46 -16.65
N LYS A 206 -8.40 23.81 -17.79
CA LYS A 206 -9.04 24.62 -18.84
C LYS A 206 -9.35 23.77 -20.07
N MET A 207 -10.64 23.45 -20.23
CA MET A 207 -11.21 22.80 -21.42
C MET A 207 -12.49 23.52 -21.84
N PRO A 208 -12.78 23.66 -23.16
CA PRO A 208 -14.08 24.13 -23.62
C PRO A 208 -15.23 23.31 -23.03
N MET A 209 -16.31 23.99 -22.61
CA MET A 209 -17.43 23.36 -21.92
C MET A 209 -18.08 22.23 -22.73
N ALA A 210 -18.21 22.39 -24.05
CA ALA A 210 -18.79 21.38 -24.93
C ALA A 210 -17.96 20.08 -24.95
N GLN A 211 -16.64 20.21 -25.08
CA GLN A 211 -15.73 19.05 -25.07
C GLN A 211 -15.72 18.35 -23.70
N ARG A 212 -15.68 19.13 -22.62
CA ARG A 212 -15.73 18.57 -21.26
C ARG A 212 -17.01 17.76 -21.03
N LYS A 213 -18.17 18.34 -21.37
CA LYS A 213 -19.46 17.64 -21.28
C LYS A 213 -19.49 16.38 -22.16
N HIS A 214 -18.95 16.45 -23.38
CA HIS A 214 -18.91 15.30 -24.27
C HIS A 214 -18.05 14.17 -23.70
N MET A 215 -16.87 14.47 -23.16
CA MET A 215 -15.99 13.46 -22.54
C MET A 215 -16.66 12.81 -21.33
N GLU A 216 -17.30 13.60 -20.46
CA GLU A 216 -18.04 13.08 -19.30
C GLU A 216 -19.22 12.19 -19.73
N LEU A 217 -19.98 12.60 -20.76
CA LEU A 217 -21.07 11.79 -21.31
C LEU A 217 -20.55 10.51 -21.96
N LYS A 218 -19.45 10.57 -22.70
CA LYS A 218 -18.80 9.40 -23.30
C LYS A 218 -18.36 8.43 -22.21
N ALA A 219 -17.66 8.89 -21.18
CA ALA A 219 -17.23 8.05 -20.06
C ALA A 219 -18.42 7.39 -19.35
N ARG A 220 -19.47 8.16 -19.05
CA ARG A 220 -20.70 7.63 -18.43
C ARG A 220 -21.41 6.59 -19.29
N THR A 221 -21.52 6.84 -20.60
CA THR A 221 -22.19 5.90 -21.51
C THR A 221 -21.37 4.63 -21.74
N THR A 222 -20.04 4.72 -21.81
CA THR A 222 -19.17 3.53 -21.90
C THR A 222 -19.23 2.69 -20.63
N GLU A 223 -19.22 3.32 -19.45
CA GLU A 223 -19.38 2.60 -18.19
C GLU A 223 -20.78 2.00 -18.01
N ALA A 224 -21.83 2.70 -18.44
CA ALA A 224 -23.20 2.19 -18.40
C ALA A 224 -23.38 0.96 -19.30
N LYS A 225 -22.79 0.98 -20.51
CA LYS A 225 -22.76 -0.18 -21.42
C LYS A 225 -22.01 -1.35 -20.79
N ARG A 226 -20.79 -1.15 -20.29
CA ARG A 226 -20.01 -2.19 -19.58
C ARG A 226 -20.80 -2.81 -18.43
N ARG A 227 -21.54 -2.00 -17.66
CA ARG A 227 -22.38 -2.50 -16.55
C ARG A 227 -23.65 -3.21 -17.03
N ALA A 228 -24.26 -2.79 -18.13
CA ALA A 228 -25.41 -3.49 -18.71
C ALA A 228 -24.97 -4.85 -19.26
N GLU A 229 -23.91 -4.89 -20.07
CA GLU A 229 -23.32 -6.11 -20.63
C GLU A 229 -22.89 -7.08 -19.52
N ALA A 230 -22.24 -6.59 -18.45
CA ALA A 230 -21.87 -7.43 -17.31
C ALA A 230 -23.09 -7.97 -16.56
N LYS A 231 -24.17 -7.18 -16.39
CA LYS A 231 -25.41 -7.67 -15.76
C LYS A 231 -26.09 -8.74 -16.61
N GLU A 232 -26.11 -8.54 -17.93
CA GLU A 232 -26.66 -9.49 -18.89
C GLU A 232 -25.85 -10.78 -18.92
N ALA A 233 -24.52 -10.69 -18.79
CA ALA A 233 -23.61 -11.82 -18.70
C ALA A 233 -23.49 -12.44 -17.29
N GLY A 234 -24.16 -11.88 -16.28
CA GLY A 234 -24.06 -12.34 -14.88
C GLY A 234 -22.70 -12.07 -14.19
N ILE A 235 -21.86 -11.19 -14.74
CA ILE A 235 -20.56 -10.80 -14.17
C ILE A 235 -20.76 -9.73 -13.10
N VAL A 236 -20.26 -9.98 -11.89
CA VAL A 236 -20.32 -9.02 -10.78
C VAL A 236 -19.20 -7.97 -10.94
N LEU A 237 -19.59 -6.70 -11.01
CA LEU A 237 -18.67 -5.56 -11.05
C LEU A 237 -18.60 -4.83 -9.70
N GLU A 238 -17.54 -4.04 -9.54
CA GLU A 238 -17.36 -3.14 -8.40
C GLU A 238 -18.54 -2.15 -8.24
N ARG A 239 -18.90 -1.90 -6.97
CA ARG A 239 -19.98 -0.97 -6.63
C ARG A 239 -19.46 0.46 -6.71
N GLU A 240 -20.12 1.31 -7.51
CA GLU A 240 -19.77 2.72 -7.58
C GLU A 240 -20.08 3.45 -6.27
N ASN A 241 -19.08 4.13 -5.71
CA ASN A 241 -19.26 5.03 -4.58
C ASN A 241 -19.86 6.35 -5.06
N LYS A 242 -21.20 6.44 -5.10
CA LYS A 242 -21.95 7.64 -5.51
C LYS A 242 -21.68 8.89 -4.66
N SER A 243 -20.97 8.74 -3.53
CA SER A 243 -20.55 9.83 -2.65
C SER A 243 -19.30 10.56 -3.14
N ALA A 244 -18.47 9.95 -3.99
CA ALA A 244 -17.17 10.51 -4.40
C ALA A 244 -17.27 11.43 -5.64
N SER A 245 -18.17 11.13 -6.59
CA SER A 245 -18.25 11.81 -7.89
C SER A 245 -19.11 13.08 -7.89
N GLY A 246 -19.70 13.42 -6.74
CA GLY A 246 -20.43 14.65 -6.59
C GLY A 246 -20.31 15.12 -5.17
N LYS A 247 -19.85 16.36 -4.99
CA LYS A 247 -20.48 17.23 -4.00
C LYS A 247 -21.98 17.26 -4.34
N LYS A 248 -22.73 16.23 -3.92
CA LYS A 248 -24.05 16.45 -3.40
C LYS A 248 -23.79 17.35 -2.23
N VAL A 249 -23.76 18.64 -2.53
CA VAL A 249 -23.81 19.66 -1.50
C VAL A 249 -24.92 19.17 -0.61
N GLU A 250 -24.63 18.96 0.66
CA GLU A 250 -25.63 18.72 1.69
C GLU A 250 -26.48 19.99 1.84
N ARG A 251 -27.06 20.47 0.73
CA ARG A 251 -28.14 21.43 0.71
C ARG A 251 -29.29 20.65 1.27
N LYS A 252 -29.39 20.76 2.60
CA LYS A 252 -30.60 20.49 3.34
C LYS A 252 -31.74 21.00 2.47
N ARG A 253 -32.59 20.09 2.02
CA ARG A 253 -33.72 20.42 1.13
C ARG A 253 -34.41 21.64 1.72
N ASP A 254 -34.61 22.65 0.88
CA ASP A 254 -35.31 23.85 1.30
C ASP A 254 -36.69 23.41 1.81
N ARG A 255 -36.98 23.73 3.08
CA ARG A 255 -38.17 23.24 3.77
C ARG A 255 -39.41 24.07 3.47
N GLY A 256 -39.30 25.01 2.52
CA GLY A 256 -40.37 25.95 2.19
C GLY A 256 -40.72 26.84 3.38
N VAL A 257 -41.80 27.60 3.24
CA VAL A 257 -42.35 28.41 4.33
C VAL A 257 -43.16 27.49 5.25
N GLY A 258 -42.82 27.52 6.54
CA GLY A 258 -43.27 26.55 7.55
C GLY A 258 -44.79 26.40 7.65
N GLY A 259 -45.22 25.17 7.97
CA GLY A 259 -46.61 24.82 8.21
C GLY A 259 -47.23 25.55 9.42
N PRO A 260 -48.52 25.31 9.69
CA PRO A 260 -49.25 26.01 10.76
C PRO A 260 -48.50 25.93 12.10
N SER A 261 -48.47 27.05 12.82
CA SER A 261 -47.74 27.19 14.10
C SER A 261 -48.33 26.34 15.24
N ILE A 262 -49.53 25.81 15.04
CA ILE A 262 -50.24 24.97 16.00
C ILE A 262 -50.27 23.53 15.50
N GLY A 263 -49.92 22.57 16.36
CA GLY A 263 -50.05 21.16 16.06
C GLY A 263 -49.05 20.61 15.04
N LYS A 264 -49.26 19.36 14.61
CA LYS A 264 -48.42 18.69 13.60
C LYS A 264 -49.24 18.44 12.36
N PHE A 265 -48.83 19.06 11.25
CA PHE A 265 -49.40 18.80 9.94
C PHE A 265 -48.73 17.57 9.31
N ARG A 266 -49.50 16.50 9.07
CA ARG A 266 -49.02 15.27 8.43
C ARG A 266 -50.03 14.84 7.37
N GLY A 267 -49.58 14.70 6.13
CA GLY A 267 -50.40 14.15 5.03
C GLY A 267 -51.74 14.84 4.81
N GLY A 268 -51.79 16.18 4.91
CA GLY A 268 -53.05 16.94 4.73
C GLY A 268 -53.90 17.10 5.99
N THR A 269 -53.57 16.41 7.08
CA THR A 269 -54.31 16.48 8.35
C THR A 269 -53.55 17.28 9.40
N LEU A 270 -54.25 18.18 10.10
CA LEU A 270 -53.72 18.94 11.22
C LEU A 270 -54.07 18.24 12.54
N SER A 271 -53.06 17.68 13.20
CA SER A 271 -53.24 17.07 14.52
C SER A 271 -52.95 18.08 15.62
N LEU A 272 -53.99 18.40 16.42
CA LEU A 272 -53.91 19.33 17.54
C LEU A 272 -53.82 18.56 18.86
N SER A 273 -52.93 18.97 19.76
CA SER A 273 -52.91 18.41 21.11
C SER A 273 -54.03 19.01 21.96
N LYS A 274 -54.47 18.32 23.02
CA LYS A 274 -55.45 18.87 23.98
C LYS A 274 -54.96 20.19 24.60
N LYS A 275 -53.64 20.40 24.69
CA LYS A 275 -53.02 21.64 25.17
C LYS A 275 -53.21 22.77 24.16
N ASP A 276 -53.02 22.47 22.87
CA ASP A 276 -53.21 23.44 21.79
C ASP A 276 -54.67 23.88 21.72
N VAL A 277 -55.59 22.91 21.78
CA VAL A 277 -57.04 23.20 21.84
C VAL A 277 -57.36 24.11 23.02
N ARG A 278 -56.90 23.76 24.24
CA ARG A 278 -57.10 24.59 25.44
C ARG A 278 -56.52 26.00 25.35
N SER A 279 -55.36 26.15 24.69
CA SER A 279 -54.72 27.45 24.48
C SER A 279 -55.49 28.36 23.52
N ILE A 280 -56.22 27.77 22.57
CA ILE A 280 -57.02 28.50 21.58
C ILE A 280 -58.42 28.79 22.13
N THR A 281 -59.03 27.83 22.85
CA THR A 281 -60.41 27.96 23.35
C THR A 281 -60.54 28.81 24.61
N GLY A 282 -59.48 29.52 25.04
CA GLY A 282 -59.55 30.50 26.13
C GLY A 282 -59.71 29.89 27.53
N GLY A 283 -59.54 28.57 27.67
CA GLY A 283 -59.51 27.90 28.97
C GLY A 283 -58.17 28.15 29.67
N GLY A 284 -57.96 29.38 30.14
CA GLY A 284 -56.73 29.86 30.76
C GLY A 284 -56.19 28.88 31.80
N SER A 285 -54.96 28.42 31.60
CA SER A 285 -54.23 27.78 32.69
C SER A 285 -54.04 28.84 33.77
N ALA A 286 -54.65 28.61 34.93
CA ALA A 286 -54.27 29.26 36.17
C ALA A 286 -52.75 29.35 36.25
N LYS A 287 -52.26 30.55 36.54
CA LYS A 287 -50.88 30.90 36.86
C LYS A 287 -50.15 29.72 37.53
N SER A 288 -49.23 29.08 36.81
CA SER A 288 -48.19 28.26 37.44
C SER A 288 -47.22 29.19 38.16
N LYS A 289 -47.58 29.51 39.40
CA LYS A 289 -46.72 30.16 40.38
C LYS A 289 -45.88 29.04 41.02
N GLY A 290 -44.61 28.90 40.64
CA GLY A 290 -43.72 28.02 41.41
C GLY A 290 -42.51 27.46 40.67
N LYS A 291 -41.46 28.27 40.52
CA LYS A 291 -40.09 27.79 40.80
C LYS A 291 -39.23 28.95 41.29
N LYS A 292 -39.30 29.15 42.60
CA LYS A 292 -38.39 29.96 43.41
C LYS A 292 -36.98 29.37 43.24
N GLY A 293 -36.00 30.25 43.10
CA GLY A 293 -34.61 29.89 42.83
C GLY A 293 -34.01 28.94 43.87
N LYS A 294 -33.02 28.17 43.42
CA LYS A 294 -32.02 27.56 44.28
C LYS A 294 -30.70 28.23 43.92
N ARG A 295 -30.20 29.03 44.87
CA ARG A 295 -28.80 29.40 44.98
C ARG A 295 -27.99 28.16 45.32
#